data_AF-A0A0Q7TDW4-F1
#
_entry.id   AF-A0A0Q7TDW4-F1
#
_cell.length_a   1.000
_cell.length_b   1.000
_cell.length_c   1.000
_cell.angle_alpha   90.00
_cell.angle_beta   90.00
_cell.angle_gamma   90.00
#
_symmetry.space_group_name_H-M   'P 1'
#
loop_
_entity.id
_entity.type
_entity.pdbx_description
1 polymer ?
#
loop_
_entity_poly.entity_id
_entity_poly.type
_entity_poly.pdbx_seq_one_letter_code
_entity_poly.pdbx_strand_id
1 'polypeptide(L)'
;MTKTDSGGAVAASRDDVTSILGPLDIDQMIAILALHPTLAEVEQASVWLAGDADVFGAEPPVKGTAAEIVSILAASDEDEG
;
A
#
# COMPACT_ATOMS: atom_id res chain seq x y z
N MET A 1 -3.15 -25.28 -9.78
CA MET A 1 -3.64 -24.12 -10.55
C MET A 1 -2.56 -23.06 -10.53
N THR A 2 -2.11 -22.62 -11.70
CA THR A 2 -0.97 -21.73 -11.90
C THR A 2 -1.29 -20.29 -11.51
N LYS A 3 -0.37 -19.73 -10.73
CA LYS A 3 -0.11 -18.35 -10.33
C LYS A 3 -0.79 -17.28 -11.21
N THR A 4 -1.55 -16.43 -10.52
CA THR A 4 -2.26 -15.25 -10.99
C THR A 4 -1.42 -14.39 -11.91
N ASP A 5 -2.06 -14.01 -13.01
CA ASP A 5 -1.71 -12.99 -13.99
C ASP A 5 -1.05 -11.76 -13.33
N SER A 6 0.29 -11.71 -13.35
CA SER A 6 1.00 -10.43 -13.28
C SER A 6 0.99 -9.87 -14.70
N GLY A 7 -0.17 -9.35 -15.12
CA GLY A 7 -0.24 -8.47 -16.27
C GLY A 7 0.85 -7.42 -16.11
N GLY A 8 1.61 -7.15 -17.18
CA GLY A 8 2.77 -6.26 -17.18
C GLY A 8 2.38 -4.81 -16.86
N ALA A 9 2.08 -4.55 -15.60
CA ALA A 9 1.68 -3.26 -15.09
C ALA A 9 2.95 -2.46 -14.75
N VAL A 10 3.02 -1.26 -15.32
CA VAL A 10 4.08 -0.31 -15.06
C VAL A 10 4.11 -0.02 -13.55
N ALA A 11 5.31 -0.03 -12.97
CA ALA A 11 5.48 0.35 -11.57
C ALA A 11 5.02 1.79 -11.36
N ALA A 12 4.27 2.02 -10.29
CA ALA A 12 3.82 3.33 -9.87
C ALA A 12 5.02 4.25 -9.62
N SER A 13 4.91 5.48 -10.10
CA SER A 13 5.89 6.52 -9.82
C SER A 13 5.69 7.09 -8.42
N ARG A 14 6.67 7.86 -7.95
CA ARG A 14 6.55 8.64 -6.70
C ARG A 14 5.31 9.54 -6.72
N ASP A 15 5.04 10.18 -7.84
CA ASP A 15 3.92 11.12 -7.97
C ASP A 15 2.58 10.39 -7.87
N ASP A 16 2.49 9.18 -8.45
CA ASP A 16 1.30 8.32 -8.32
C ASP A 16 1.07 7.93 -6.85
N VAL A 17 2.13 7.51 -6.15
CA VAL A 17 2.07 7.14 -4.73
C VAL A 17 1.60 8.32 -3.88
N THR A 18 2.19 9.51 -4.06
CA THR A 18 1.79 10.72 -3.33
C THR A 18 0.37 11.18 -3.69
N SER A 19 -0.06 11.03 -4.95
CA SER A 19 -1.41 11.41 -5.36
C SER A 19 -2.49 10.53 -4.74
N ILE A 20 -2.17 9.27 -4.41
CA ILE A 20 -3.14 8.29 -3.90
C ILE A 20 -3.10 8.18 -2.38
N LEU A 21 -1.90 8.04 -1.80
CA LEU A 21 -1.71 7.83 -0.36
C LEU A 21 -1.55 9.16 0.41
N GLY A 22 -1.40 10.27 -0.32
CA GLY A 22 -1.17 11.58 0.27
C GLY A 22 0.31 11.85 0.59
N PRO A 23 0.59 12.90 1.38
CA PRO A 23 1.95 13.20 1.81
C PRO A 23 2.45 12.11 2.76
N LEU A 24 3.59 11.52 2.40
CA LEU A 24 4.30 10.52 3.20
C LEU A 24 5.64 11.07 3.65
N ASP A 25 6.17 10.56 4.75
CA ASP A 25 7.56 10.83 5.10
C ASP A 25 8.52 10.18 4.08
N ILE A 26 9.79 10.60 4.14
CA ILE A 26 10.79 10.14 3.17
C ILE A 26 11.07 8.63 3.33
N ASP A 27 11.03 8.11 4.55
CA ASP A 27 11.39 6.72 4.85
C ASP A 27 10.28 5.76 4.39
N GLN A 28 9.02 6.12 4.63
CA GLN A 28 7.82 5.47 4.09
C GLN A 28 7.82 5.49 2.56
N MET A 29 8.08 6.65 1.95
CA MET A 29 8.13 6.78 0.49
C MET A 29 9.21 5.87 -0.12
N ILE A 30 10.40 5.83 0.49
CA ILE A 30 11.49 4.95 0.04
C ILE A 30 11.08 3.48 0.20
N ALA A 31 10.50 3.11 1.35
CA ALA A 31 10.09 1.74 1.63
C ALA A 31 9.01 1.27 0.65
N ILE A 32 8.00 2.09 0.36
CA ILE A 32 6.92 1.77 -0.59
C ILE A 32 7.47 1.64 -2.02
N LEU A 33 8.31 2.56 -2.48
CA LEU A 33 8.87 2.50 -3.84
C LEU A 33 9.80 1.30 -4.03
N ALA A 34 10.48 0.84 -2.97
CA ALA A 34 11.32 -0.36 -3.00
C ALA A 34 10.53 -1.66 -3.25
N LEU A 35 9.21 -1.66 -2.97
CA LEU A 35 8.34 -2.79 -3.30
C LEU A 35 8.01 -2.89 -4.79
N HIS A 36 8.36 -1.88 -5.58
CA HIS A 36 7.95 -1.75 -6.99
C HIS A 36 6.44 -1.95 -7.20
N PRO A 37 5.58 -1.22 -6.46
CA PRO A 37 4.15 -1.40 -6.55
C PRO A 37 3.64 -0.97 -7.91
N THR A 38 2.57 -1.61 -8.37
CA THR A 38 1.77 -1.13 -9.50
C THR A 38 0.76 -0.10 -9.01
N LEU A 39 0.23 0.73 -9.92
CA LEU A 39 -0.78 1.73 -9.57
C LEU A 39 -1.99 1.09 -8.84
N ALA A 40 -2.46 -0.05 -9.33
CA ALA A 40 -3.59 -0.78 -8.75
C ALA A 40 -3.30 -1.27 -7.32
N GLU A 41 -2.06 -1.65 -7.01
CA GLU A 41 -1.68 -2.06 -5.66
C GLU A 41 -1.65 -0.88 -4.69
N VAL A 42 -1.22 0.30 -5.16
CA VAL A 42 -1.28 1.55 -4.38
C VAL A 42 -2.73 1.97 -4.12
N GLU A 43 -3.60 1.91 -5.12
CA GLU A 43 -5.05 2.18 -4.96
C GLU A 43 -5.71 1.19 -4.00
N GLN A 44 -5.36 -0.09 -4.10
CA GLN A 44 -5.92 -1.11 -3.20
C GLN A 44 -5.50 -0.86 -1.74
N ALA A 45 -4.25 -0.45 -1.51
CA ALA A 45 -3.79 -0.05 -0.18
C ALA A 45 -4.51 1.20 0.33
N SER A 46 -4.78 2.19 -0.52
CA SER A 46 -5.50 3.41 -0.11
C SER A 46 -6.94 3.16 0.29
N VAL A 47 -7.65 2.30 -0.46
CA VAL A 47 -9.02 1.88 -0.13
C VAL A 47 -9.05 1.18 1.23
N TRP A 48 -8.03 0.38 1.53
CA TRP A 48 -7.90 -0.26 2.83
C TRP A 48 -7.69 0.76 3.96
N LEU A 49 -6.73 1.68 3.80
CA LEU A 49 -6.41 2.69 4.81
C LEU A 49 -7.55 3.69 5.04
N ALA A 50 -8.37 3.94 4.02
CA ALA A 50 -9.56 4.77 4.14
C ALA A 50 -10.75 4.03 4.81
N GLY A 51 -10.66 2.70 4.93
CA GLY A 51 -11.68 1.86 5.55
C GLY A 51 -11.62 1.91 7.07
N ASP A 52 -12.78 1.92 7.72
CA ASP A 52 -12.87 1.73 9.16
C ASP A 52 -12.51 0.28 9.51
N ALA A 53 -11.53 0.07 10.40
CA ALA A 53 -11.06 -1.26 10.79
C ALA A 53 -12.20 -2.14 11.34
N ASP A 54 -13.25 -1.52 11.89
CA ASP A 54 -14.48 -2.19 12.35
C ASP A 54 -15.31 -2.80 11.21
N VAL A 55 -15.22 -2.27 9.98
CA VAL A 55 -15.94 -2.79 8.81
C VAL A 55 -15.20 -3.94 8.14
N PHE A 56 -13.88 -3.96 8.26
CA PHE A 56 -13.06 -4.90 7.52
C PHE A 56 -12.38 -6.00 8.37
N GLY A 57 -12.40 -5.90 9.69
CA GLY A 57 -11.81 -6.89 10.60
C GLY A 57 -10.30 -6.76 10.79
N ALA A 58 -9.75 -7.53 11.74
CA ALA A 58 -8.38 -7.38 12.26
C ALA A 58 -7.24 -7.85 11.31
N GLU A 59 -7.56 -8.46 10.17
CA GLU A 59 -6.55 -8.84 9.16
C GLU A 59 -6.82 -8.16 7.82
N PRO A 60 -5.78 -7.67 7.10
CA PRO A 60 -5.96 -7.09 5.79
C PRO A 60 -6.43 -8.18 4.78
N PRO A 61 -7.57 -8.01 4.08
CA PRO A 61 -7.95 -8.80 2.93
C PRO A 61 -7.11 -8.44 1.69
N VAL A 62 -6.27 -7.40 1.80
CA VAL A 62 -5.24 -7.07 0.80
C VAL A 62 -4.08 -8.05 0.91
N LYS A 63 -3.55 -8.49 -0.23
CA LYS A 63 -2.46 -9.47 -0.33
C LYS A 63 -1.33 -8.92 -1.18
N GLY A 64 -0.14 -9.49 -1.02
CA GLY A 64 1.03 -9.11 -1.80
C GLY A 64 1.48 -7.69 -1.48
N THR A 65 1.95 -6.97 -2.49
CA THR A 65 2.55 -5.63 -2.32
C THR A 65 1.61 -4.64 -1.64
N ALA A 66 0.32 -4.67 -1.93
CA ALA A 66 -0.66 -3.79 -1.28
C ALA A 66 -0.74 -4.00 0.24
N ALA A 67 -0.56 -5.24 0.73
CA ALA A 67 -0.55 -5.53 2.16
C ALA A 67 0.71 -4.97 2.84
N GLU A 68 1.86 -5.11 2.18
CA GLU A 68 3.14 -4.57 2.69
C GLU A 68 3.11 -3.03 2.77
N ILE A 69 2.48 -2.35 1.79
CA ILE A 69 2.26 -0.90 1.84
C ILE A 69 1.45 -0.51 3.09
N VAL A 70 0.35 -1.22 3.35
CA VAL A 70 -0.49 -0.98 4.54
C VAL A 70 0.33 -1.18 5.81
N SER A 71 1.14 -2.23 5.90
CA SER A 71 1.98 -2.49 7.08
C SER A 71 3.03 -1.41 7.32
N ILE A 72 3.68 -0.89 6.27
CA ILE A 72 4.64 0.23 6.38
C ILE A 72 3.97 1.45 6.99
N LEU A 73 2.77 1.79 6.51
CA LEU A 73 2.07 2.99 6.95
C LEU A 73 1.48 2.82 8.35
N ALA A 74 0.89 1.65 8.66
CA ALA A 74 0.36 1.35 9.99
C ALA A 74 1.45 1.33 11.07
N ALA A 75 2.65 0.83 10.77
CA ALA A 75 3.76 0.80 11.71
C ALA A 75 4.31 2.20 12.06
N SER A 76 4.06 3.19 11.20
CA SER A 76 4.50 4.57 11.44
C SER A 76 3.54 5.35 12.34
N ASP A 77 2.24 5.01 12.31
CA ASP A 77 1.23 5.58 13.21
C ASP A 77 1.42 5.14 14.67
N GLU A 78 2.20 4.08 14.92
CA GLU A 78 2.50 3.55 16.27
C GLU A 78 3.68 4.26 16.98
N ASP A 79 4.47 5.08 16.27
CA ASP A 79 5.68 5.76 16.81
C ASP A 79 5.43 7.20 17.31
N GLU A 80 4.16 7.61 17.47
CA GLU A 80 3.76 8.85 18.14
C GLU A 80 3.25 8.63 19.59
N GLY A 81 3.74 7.57 20.27
CA GLY A 81 3.38 7.20 21.66
C GLY A 81 4.36 7.66 22.75
#